data_AF-A0A6B3HUZ3-F1
#
_entry.id   AF-A0A6B3HUZ3-F1
#
_cell.length_a   1.000
_cell.length_b   1.000
_cell.length_c   1.000
_cell.angle_alpha   90.00
_cell.angle_beta   90.00
_cell.angle_gamma   90.00
#
_symmetry.space_group_name_H-M   'P 1'
#
loop_
_entity.id
_entity.type
_entity.pdbx_description
1 polymer ?
#
loop_
_entity_poly.entity_id
_entity_poly.type
_entity_poly.pdbx_seq_one_letter_code
_entity_poly.pdbx_strand_id
1 'polypeptide(L)'
;YRVLSREGDPLRSGEGKVPSNHDGMAALAGRHGRVHLVRNHENRHTAKIGVPTVAGLTYDPAAKGGCTSLELDGRNKVLGERVAIAGTAVNCAGGPTPWRTWLTCEETE
;
A
#
# COMPACT_ATOMS: atom_id res chain seq x y z
N TYR A 1 20.24 3.32 -7.13
CA TYR A 1 18.80 3.32 -6.80
C TYR A 1 18.62 3.58 -5.30
N ARG A 2 17.41 3.93 -4.84
CA ARG A 2 17.09 4.07 -3.41
C ARG A 2 15.96 3.12 -3.08
N VAL A 3 16.09 2.36 -2.01
CA VAL A 3 14.99 1.55 -1.49
C VAL A 3 14.09 2.41 -0.60
N LEU A 4 12.79 2.41 -0.89
CA LEU A 4 11.79 3.16 -0.12
C LEU A 4 11.38 2.38 1.14
N SER A 5 10.93 1.14 0.97
CA SER A 5 10.67 0.18 2.06
C SER A 5 10.85 -1.26 1.55
N ARG A 6 10.99 -2.23 2.47
CA ARG A 6 11.15 -3.66 2.16
C ARG A 6 10.10 -4.48 2.89
N GLU A 7 9.64 -5.57 2.27
CA GLU A 7 8.78 -6.57 2.92
C GLU A 7 9.33 -6.93 4.30
N GLY A 8 8.45 -6.97 5.31
CA GLY A 8 8.78 -7.42 6.65
C GLY A 8 9.42 -6.38 7.55
N ASP A 9 9.90 -5.25 7.01
CA ASP A 9 10.29 -4.11 7.82
C ASP A 9 9.07 -3.56 8.59
N PRO A 10 9.24 -2.95 9.76
CA PRO A 10 8.13 -2.28 10.45
C PRO A 10 7.56 -1.13 9.60
N LEU A 11 6.23 -1.07 9.49
CA LEU A 11 5.56 0.11 8.97
C LEU A 11 5.83 1.30 9.90
N ARG A 12 6.12 2.47 9.32
CA ARG A 12 6.39 3.69 10.10
C ARG A 12 5.20 4.13 10.95
N SER A 13 3.98 3.76 10.57
CA SER A 13 2.76 3.98 11.35
C SER A 13 2.68 3.16 12.64
N GLY A 14 3.44 2.06 12.75
CA GLY A 14 3.31 1.10 13.86
C GLY A 14 2.18 0.08 13.69
N GLU A 15 1.45 0.10 12.58
CA GLU A 15 0.31 -0.79 12.32
C GLU A 15 0.71 -2.25 12.06
N GLY A 16 2.00 -2.52 11.84
CA GLY A 16 2.50 -3.86 11.59
C GLY A 16 3.78 -3.86 10.74
N LYS A 17 3.88 -4.83 9.85
CA LYS A 17 5.02 -4.98 8.93
C LYS A 17 4.61 -4.61 7.51
N VAL A 18 5.58 -4.19 6.71
CA VAL A 18 5.40 -3.98 5.27
C VAL A 18 4.94 -5.31 4.65
N PRO A 19 3.76 -5.33 3.99
CA PRO A 19 3.17 -6.56 3.47
C PRO A 19 3.93 -7.13 2.26
N SER A 20 3.69 -8.40 1.97
CA SER A 20 4.28 -9.13 0.84
C SER A 20 3.76 -8.66 -0.52
N ASN A 21 4.38 -9.17 -1.59
CA ASN A 21 3.90 -9.09 -2.98
C ASN A 21 3.55 -7.67 -3.44
N HIS A 22 4.52 -6.76 -3.34
CA HIS A 22 4.38 -5.39 -3.87
C HIS A 22 4.03 -5.42 -5.36
N ASP A 23 2.98 -4.70 -5.75
CA ASP A 23 2.52 -4.66 -7.14
C ASP A 23 2.14 -3.23 -7.57
N GLY A 24 1.17 -3.09 -8.48
CA GLY A 24 0.72 -1.86 -9.11
C GLY A 24 0.70 -0.67 -8.15
N MET A 25 1.30 0.43 -8.61
CA MET A 25 1.54 1.60 -7.78
C MET A 25 1.45 2.90 -8.57
N ALA A 26 1.10 3.98 -7.88
CA ALA A 26 1.07 5.32 -8.45
C ALA A 26 1.60 6.36 -7.46
N ALA A 27 2.42 7.28 -7.98
CA ALA A 27 2.87 8.45 -7.25
C ALA A 27 1.90 9.62 -7.50
N LEU A 28 1.26 10.08 -6.43
CA LEU A 28 0.29 11.17 -6.44
C LEU A 28 0.90 12.42 -5.82
N ALA A 29 0.71 13.58 -6.47
CA ALA A 29 1.23 14.85 -5.96
C ALA A 29 0.50 15.27 -4.67
N GLY A 30 1.26 15.36 -3.57
CA GLY A 30 0.82 15.91 -2.29
C GLY A 30 1.02 17.43 -2.20
N ARG A 31 0.78 17.99 -1.01
CA ARG A 31 1.03 19.40 -0.71
C ARG A 31 2.51 19.64 -0.39
N HIS A 32 2.99 20.87 -0.58
CA HIS A 32 4.35 21.29 -0.20
C HIS A 32 5.47 20.41 -0.78
N GLY A 33 5.32 19.99 -2.04
CA GLY A 33 6.32 19.15 -2.73
C GLY A 33 6.41 17.70 -2.21
N ARG A 34 5.41 17.24 -1.46
CA ARG A 34 5.28 15.85 -1.03
C ARG A 34 4.73 14.97 -2.14
N VAL A 35 5.02 13.69 -2.06
CA VAL A 35 4.48 12.65 -2.94
C VAL A 35 3.85 11.57 -2.08
N HIS A 36 2.64 11.12 -2.46
CA HIS A 36 2.01 9.94 -1.90
C HIS A 36 2.13 8.80 -2.90
N LEU A 37 2.96 7.81 -2.60
CA LEU A 37 3.04 6.58 -3.38
C LEU A 37 2.03 5.59 -2.79
N VAL A 38 0.97 5.30 -3.52
CA VAL A 38 0.05 4.20 -3.17
C VAL A 38 0.55 2.94 -3.85
N ARG A 39 0.65 1.84 -3.10
CA ARG A 39 1.22 0.57 -3.56
C ARG A 39 0.28 -0.57 -3.20
N ASN A 40 -0.09 -1.35 -4.20
CA ASN A 40 -0.86 -2.57 -4.02
C ASN A 40 -0.02 -3.69 -3.41
N HIS A 41 -0.72 -4.64 -2.80
CA HIS A 41 -0.17 -5.90 -2.33
C HIS A 41 -0.98 -7.06 -2.92
N GLU A 42 -0.39 -7.76 -3.90
CA GLU A 42 -0.97 -8.91 -4.62
C GLU A 42 -0.91 -10.18 -3.74
N ASN A 43 -1.47 -10.05 -2.55
CA ASN A 43 -1.46 -11.10 -1.55
C ASN A 43 -2.64 -12.04 -1.77
N ARG A 44 -2.32 -13.26 -2.21
CA ARG A 44 -3.20 -14.43 -2.14
C ARG A 44 -3.32 -14.93 -0.69
N HIS A 45 -4.22 -15.87 -0.42
CA HIS A 45 -4.38 -16.49 0.90
C HIS A 45 -3.07 -17.13 1.44
N THR A 46 -2.14 -17.52 0.56
CA THR A 46 -0.82 -18.07 0.90
C THR A 46 0.24 -17.02 1.23
N ALA A 47 -0.05 -15.73 1.10
CA ALA A 47 0.93 -14.67 1.33
C ALA A 47 1.54 -14.75 2.75
N LYS A 48 2.86 -14.52 2.79
CA LYS A 48 3.68 -14.59 3.99
C LYS A 48 3.35 -13.48 4.99
N ILE A 49 3.17 -12.26 4.50
CA ILE A 49 2.77 -11.10 5.30
C ILE A 49 1.59 -10.41 4.61
N GLY A 50 0.38 -10.60 5.16
CA GLY A 50 -0.82 -9.90 4.69
C GLY A 50 -0.80 -8.41 5.05
N VAL A 51 -1.65 -7.62 4.38
CA VAL A 51 -1.85 -6.22 4.77
C VAL A 51 -2.45 -6.18 6.18
N PRO A 52 -1.86 -5.43 7.15
CA PRO A 52 -2.36 -5.40 8.50
C PRO A 52 -3.83 -4.93 8.59
N THR A 53 -4.60 -5.59 9.45
CA THR A 53 -5.98 -5.20 9.73
C THR A 53 -5.98 -3.95 10.61
N VAL A 54 -6.61 -2.87 10.15
CA VAL A 54 -6.69 -1.58 10.84
C VAL A 54 -8.15 -1.17 10.93
N ALA A 55 -8.61 -0.85 12.14
CA ALA A 55 -10.00 -0.46 12.38
C ALA A 55 -10.41 0.73 11.49
N GLY A 56 -11.52 0.58 10.77
CA GLY A 56 -12.02 1.58 9.82
C GLY A 56 -11.36 1.56 8.43
N LEU A 57 -10.32 0.75 8.21
CA LEU A 57 -9.66 0.58 6.90
C LEU A 57 -9.76 -0.85 6.35
N THR A 58 -10.27 -1.80 7.15
CA THR A 58 -10.38 -3.21 6.76
C THR A 58 -11.80 -3.55 6.34
N TYR A 59 -11.93 -4.11 5.14
CA TYR A 59 -13.20 -4.66 4.64
C TYR A 59 -13.44 -6.08 5.17
N ASP A 60 -12.66 -7.08 4.74
CA ASP A 60 -12.69 -8.45 5.28
C ASP A 60 -11.38 -8.80 5.99
N PRO A 61 -11.35 -8.99 7.32
CA PRO A 61 -10.15 -9.37 8.07
C PRO A 61 -9.50 -10.69 7.66
N ALA A 62 -10.21 -11.58 6.98
CA ALA A 62 -9.66 -12.84 6.48
C ALA A 62 -8.85 -12.66 5.18
N ALA A 63 -9.14 -11.62 4.40
CA ALA A 63 -8.44 -11.33 3.15
C ALA A 63 -7.10 -10.63 3.41
N LYS A 64 -6.06 -11.06 2.68
CA LYS A 64 -4.66 -10.62 2.91
C LYS A 64 -4.18 -9.49 1.99
N GLY A 65 -4.95 -9.15 0.97
CA GLY A 65 -4.66 -8.05 0.04
C GLY A 65 -4.96 -6.68 0.64
N GLY A 66 -4.66 -5.65 -0.15
CA GLY A 66 -4.84 -4.26 0.21
C GLY A 66 -3.80 -3.36 -0.44
N CYS A 67 -3.68 -2.16 0.13
CA CYS A 67 -2.69 -1.16 -0.28
C CYS A 67 -2.00 -0.55 0.93
N THR A 68 -0.74 -0.17 0.77
CA THR A 68 -0.09 0.80 1.66
C THR A 68 0.09 2.14 0.95
N SER A 69 0.21 3.20 1.73
CA SER A 69 0.59 4.54 1.26
C SER A 69 1.89 4.97 1.90
N LEU A 70 2.87 5.34 1.08
CA LEU A 70 4.12 5.96 1.49
C LEU A 70 4.02 7.45 1.24
N GLU A 71 4.41 8.24 2.24
CA GLU A 71 4.59 9.68 2.10
C GLU A 71 6.07 9.96 1.90
N LEU A 72 6.42 10.64 0.81
CA LEU A 72 7.78 10.97 0.41
C LEU A 72 7.98 12.48 0.34
N ASP A 73 9.22 12.93 0.58
CA ASP A 73 9.63 14.28 0.15
C ASP A 73 9.97 14.31 -1.36
N GLY A 74 10.22 15.51 -1.89
CA GLY A 74 10.63 15.70 -3.30
C GLY A 74 11.99 15.12 -3.68
N ARG A 75 12.68 14.43 -2.75
CA ARG A 75 13.96 13.73 -2.95
C ARG A 75 13.86 12.24 -2.59
N ASN A 76 12.64 11.68 -2.63
CA ASN A 76 12.33 10.28 -2.36
C ASN A 76 12.72 9.80 -0.95
N LYS A 77 12.79 10.70 0.05
CA LYS A 77 12.92 10.31 1.45
C LYS A 77 11.55 9.91 1.98
N VAL A 78 11.46 8.69 2.52
CA VAL A 78 10.24 8.22 3.18
C VAL A 78 10.05 8.98 4.50
N LEU A 79 8.96 9.72 4.57
CA LEU A 79 8.50 10.48 5.73
C LEU A 79 7.51 9.67 6.56
N GLY A 80 6.68 8.86 5.89
CA GLY A 80 5.69 8.00 6.50
C GLY A 80 5.33 6.81 5.62
N GLU A 81 4.79 5.77 6.21
CA GLU A 81 4.26 4.58 5.53
C GLU A 81 3.17 3.98 6.42
N ARG A 82 2.00 3.69 5.83
CA ARG A 82 0.81 3.22 6.56
C ARG A 82 -0.10 2.36 5.67
N VAL A 83 -1.04 1.65 6.28
CA VAL A 83 -2.13 0.97 5.57
C VAL A 83 -3.07 2.02 4.97
N ALA A 84 -3.44 1.82 3.70
CA ALA A 84 -4.42 2.66 3.00
C ALA A 84 -5.79 1.99 2.92
N ILE A 85 -5.82 0.70 2.60
CA ILE A 85 -6.99 -0.19 2.67
C ILE A 85 -6.49 -1.61 2.90
N ALA A 86 -7.24 -2.40 3.66
CA ALA A 86 -6.93 -3.80 3.93
C ALA A 86 -8.18 -4.67 3.77
N GLY A 87 -7.98 -5.98 3.72
CA GLY A 87 -9.09 -6.92 3.64
C GLY A 87 -9.76 -6.96 2.26
N THR A 88 -8.96 -6.74 1.21
CA THR A 88 -9.30 -6.93 -0.20
C THR A 88 -8.54 -8.13 -0.76
N ALA A 89 -8.94 -8.65 -1.91
CA ALA A 89 -8.35 -9.84 -2.53
C ALA A 89 -7.33 -9.48 -3.62
N VAL A 90 -6.13 -10.08 -3.56
CA VAL A 90 -5.17 -10.16 -4.69
C VAL A 90 -5.06 -8.86 -5.49
N ASN A 91 -4.71 -7.76 -4.82
CA ASN A 91 -4.62 -6.46 -5.48
C ASN A 91 -3.40 -6.42 -6.41
N CYS A 92 -3.63 -6.61 -7.70
CA CYS A 92 -2.59 -6.63 -8.73
C CYS A 92 -2.29 -5.21 -9.21
N ALA A 93 -3.13 -4.67 -10.10
CA ALA A 93 -2.96 -3.36 -10.73
C ALA A 93 -4.00 -2.32 -10.25
N GLY A 94 -4.04 -1.19 -10.95
CA GLY A 94 -4.97 -0.12 -10.65
C GLY A 94 -4.74 1.10 -11.53
N GLY A 95 -5.40 2.20 -11.19
CA GLY A 95 -5.30 3.45 -11.95
C GLY A 95 -5.43 4.70 -11.08
N PRO A 96 -4.58 5.73 -11.31
CA PRO A 96 -4.79 7.03 -10.69
C PRO A 96 -6.01 7.73 -11.34
N THR A 97 -6.81 8.41 -10.53
CA THR A 97 -7.94 9.21 -11.04
C THR A 97 -7.49 10.65 -11.33
N PRO A 98 -8.21 11.39 -12.20
CA PRO A 98 -7.94 12.82 -12.44
C PRO A 98 -7.98 13.70 -11.17
N TRP A 99 -8.70 13.26 -10.14
CA TRP A 99 -8.85 13.94 -8.85
C TRP A 99 -7.78 13.54 -7.82
N ARG A 100 -6.72 12.85 -8.26
CA ARG A 100 -5.58 12.41 -7.43
C ARG A 100 -5.96 11.40 -6.35
N THR A 101 -6.81 10.45 -6.70
CA THR A 101 -7.04 9.23 -5.90
C THR A 101 -6.49 8.00 -6.63
N TRP A 102 -6.46 6.86 -5.96
CA TRP A 102 -6.07 5.56 -6.52
C TRP A 102 -7.26 4.61 -6.51
N LEU A 103 -7.48 3.91 -7.63
CA LEU A 103 -8.35 2.75 -7.71
C LEU A 103 -7.45 1.51 -7.74
N THR A 104 -7.60 0.64 -6.76
CA THR A 104 -6.96 -0.68 -6.74
C THR A 104 -7.91 -1.73 -7.30
N CYS A 105 -7.39 -2.72 -8.02
CA CYS A 105 -8.18 -3.77 -8.65
C CYS A 105 -7.84 -5.14 -8.05
N GLU A 106 -8.87 -5.86 -7.60
CA GLU A 106 -8.76 -7.25 -7.19
C GLU A 106 -8.66 -8.14 -8.44
N GLU A 107 -7.66 -9.03 -8.47
CA GLU A 107 -7.54 -10.09 -9.49
C GLU A 107 -8.24 -11.37 -9.02
N THR A 108 -8.59 -12.24 -9.98
CA THR A 108 -9.00 -13.61 -9.69
C THR A 108 -7.84 -14.46 -9.19
N GLU A 109 -8.11 -15.32 -8.20
CA GLU A 109 -7.18 -16.33 -7.68
C GLU A 109 -6.84 -17.42 -8.71
#